data_AF-A0A0C2EUL9-F1
#
_entry.id   AF-A0A0C2EUL9-F1
#
_cell.length_a   1.000
_cell.length_b   1.000
_cell.length_c   1.000
_cell.angle_alpha   90.00
_cell.angle_beta   90.00
_cell.angle_gamma   90.00
#
_symmetry.space_group_name_H-M   'P 1'
#
loop_
_entity.id
_entity.type
_entity.pdbx_description
1 polymer ?
#
loop_
_entity_poly.entity_id
_entity_poly.type
_entity_poly.pdbx_seq_one_letter_code
_entity_poly.pdbx_strand_id
1 'polypeptide(L)'
;MAYGFVGIVHIAAIVFGVIELGLTAYLVSFFDHDGYSTSPSILNFMLFNAIWSILVLLYVGVTPLYFTRVFHRLASLALEWITMIFWFAGSIALAVDVGGPVNCGGNHYCGSLEAAIAFGFFLWALFGVLVVVDTIESLRSRGHTVKTGGIAARV
;
A
#
# COMPACT_ATOMS: atom_id res chain seq x y z
N MET A 1 -3.90 -0.40 23.69
CA MET A 1 -4.42 -1.57 22.95
C MET A 1 -4.41 -1.37 21.42
N ALA A 2 -4.54 -0.15 20.88
CA ALA A 2 -4.52 0.10 19.43
C ALA A 2 -3.12 -0.05 18.76
N TYR A 3 -2.03 0.26 19.48
CA TYR A 3 -0.67 0.19 18.94
C TYR A 3 -0.23 -1.21 18.48
N GLY A 4 -0.71 -2.27 19.15
CA GLY A 4 -0.41 -3.65 18.76
C GLY A 4 -1.06 -4.04 17.44
N PHE A 5 -2.33 -3.67 17.25
CA PHE A 5 -3.08 -3.98 16.03
C PHE A 5 -2.49 -3.24 14.82
N VAL A 6 -2.23 -1.93 14.94
CA VAL A 6 -1.64 -1.13 13.86
C VAL A 6 -0.25 -1.65 13.47
N GLY A 7 0.57 -2.04 14.46
CA GLY A 7 1.88 -2.64 14.19
C GLY A 7 1.79 -3.96 13.42
N ILE A 8 0.83 -4.83 13.75
CA ILE A 8 0.59 -6.09 13.03
C ILE A 8 0.21 -5.81 11.57
N VAL A 9 -0.67 -4.84 11.33
CA VAL A 9 -1.10 -4.46 9.97
C VAL A 9 0.08 -3.93 9.15
N HIS A 10 0.96 -3.13 9.74
CA HIS A 10 2.19 -2.66 9.08
C HIS A 10 3.13 -3.81 8.73
N ILE A 11 3.35 -4.75 9.64
CA ILE A 11 4.19 -5.93 9.38
C ILE A 11 3.60 -6.76 8.22
N ALA A 12 2.29 -7.00 8.24
CA ALA A 12 1.61 -7.69 7.15
C ALA A 12 1.76 -6.94 5.81
N ALA A 13 1.60 -5.62 5.81
CA ALA A 13 1.77 -4.79 4.62
C ALA A 13 3.22 -4.83 4.08
N ILE A 14 4.22 -4.83 4.97
CA ILE A 14 5.64 -4.99 4.56
C ILE A 14 5.86 -6.36 3.92
N VAL A 15 5.38 -7.43 4.56
CA VAL A 15 5.55 -8.80 4.05
C VAL A 15 4.89 -8.94 2.67
N PHE A 16 3.65 -8.50 2.53
CA PHE A 16 2.95 -8.57 1.24
C PHE A 16 3.59 -7.66 0.20
N GLY A 17 4.10 -6.48 0.58
CA GLY A 17 4.83 -5.60 -0.31
C GLY A 17 6.13 -6.21 -0.85
N VAL A 18 6.86 -6.97 -0.02
CA VAL A 18 8.06 -7.71 -0.45
C VAL A 18 7.70 -8.86 -1.39
N ILE A 19 6.59 -9.56 -1.12
CA ILE A 19 6.09 -10.61 -2.02
C ILE A 19 5.74 -10.02 -3.39
N GLU A 20 5.00 -8.91 -3.43
CA GLU A 20 4.69 -8.19 -4.67
C GLU A 20 5.94 -7.71 -5.41
N LEU A 21 6.93 -7.17 -4.69
CA LEU A 21 8.18 -6.76 -5.29
C LEU A 21 8.90 -7.94 -5.96
N GLY A 22 8.89 -9.12 -5.32
CA GLY A 22 9.47 -10.34 -5.87
C GLY A 22 8.72 -10.85 -7.10
N LEU A 23 7.39 -10.88 -7.05
CA LEU A 23 6.54 -11.30 -8.17
C LEU A 23 6.69 -10.36 -9.38
N THR A 24 6.59 -9.05 -9.15
CA THR A 24 6.71 -8.05 -10.22
C THR A 24 8.13 -8.00 -10.80
N ALA A 25 9.17 -8.15 -9.98
CA ALA A 25 10.55 -8.27 -10.47
C ALA A 25 10.77 -9.53 -11.32
N TYR A 26 10.22 -10.68 -10.89
CA TYR A 26 10.29 -11.92 -11.66
C TYR A 26 9.59 -11.76 -13.02
N LEU A 27 8.38 -11.21 -13.03
CA LEU A 27 7.62 -10.96 -14.26
C LEU A 27 8.38 -10.02 -15.22
N VAL A 28 9.00 -8.96 -14.71
CA VAL A 28 9.83 -8.05 -15.53
C VAL A 28 11.05 -8.77 -16.10
N SER A 29 11.74 -9.59 -15.30
CA SER A 29 12.93 -10.34 -15.74
C SER A 29 12.62 -11.37 -16.84
N PHE A 30 11.40 -11.90 -16.85
CA PHE A 30 10.94 -12.82 -17.89
C PHE A 30 10.93 -12.16 -19.28
N PHE A 31 10.49 -10.89 -19.36
CA PHE A 31 10.48 -10.15 -20.63
C PHE A 31 11.89 -9.81 -21.13
N ASP A 32 12.83 -9.55 -20.22
CA ASP A 32 14.24 -9.31 -20.56
C ASP A 32 14.90 -10.59 -21.09
N HIS A 33 14.60 -11.74 -20.47
CA HIS A 33 15.16 -13.04 -20.86
C HIS A 33 14.62 -13.57 -22.20
N ASP A 34 13.33 -13.40 -22.47
CA ASP A 34 12.68 -13.85 -23.71
C ASP A 34 12.94 -12.93 -24.92
N GLY A 35 13.79 -11.90 -24.77
CA GLY A 35 14.20 -11.02 -25.86
C GLY A 35 13.16 -9.97 -26.25
N TYR A 36 12.17 -9.70 -25.40
CA TYR A 36 11.24 -8.59 -25.59
C TYR A 36 11.92 -7.27 -25.20
N SER A 37 11.91 -6.29 -26.10
CA SER A 37 12.64 -5.03 -25.90
C SER A 37 12.00 -4.10 -24.86
N THR A 38 10.79 -4.39 -24.38
CA THR A 38 10.07 -3.52 -23.44
C THR A 38 9.08 -4.32 -22.61
N SER A 39 9.18 -4.23 -21.28
CA SER A 39 8.22 -4.83 -20.35
C SER A 39 6.89 -4.05 -20.35
N PRO A 40 5.73 -4.71 -20.14
CA PRO A 40 4.44 -4.06 -20.04
C PRO A 40 4.43 -2.89 -19.05
N SER A 41 3.80 -1.77 -19.42
CA SER A 41 3.72 -0.57 -18.58
C SER A 41 2.98 -0.81 -17.25
N ILE A 42 2.01 -1.74 -17.25
CA ILE A 42 1.28 -2.17 -16.05
C ILE A 42 2.23 -2.83 -15.03
N LEU A 43 3.16 -3.69 -15.46
CA LEU A 43 4.10 -4.36 -14.56
C LEU A 43 5.11 -3.37 -13.98
N ASN A 44 5.58 -2.42 -14.79
CA ASN A 44 6.43 -1.32 -14.32
C ASN A 44 5.72 -0.46 -13.28
N PHE A 45 4.42 -0.19 -13.45
CA PHE A 45 3.61 0.52 -12.45
C PHE A 45 3.49 -0.27 -11.14
N MET A 46 3.23 -1.58 -11.21
CA MET A 46 3.16 -2.43 -10.02
C MET A 46 4.50 -2.50 -9.27
N LEU A 47 5.62 -2.60 -10.00
CA LEU A 47 6.97 -2.54 -9.42
C LEU A 47 7.23 -1.20 -8.72
N PHE A 48 6.92 -0.09 -9.39
CA PHE A 48 6.99 1.25 -8.79
C PHE A 48 6.12 1.33 -7.53
N ASN A 49 4.89 0.80 -7.59
CA ASN A 49 3.96 0.84 -6.47
C ASN A 49 4.47 0.04 -5.26
N ALA A 50 5.11 -1.11 -5.49
CA ALA A 50 5.76 -1.89 -4.43
C ALA A 50 6.88 -1.09 -3.74
N ILE A 51 7.78 -0.47 -4.53
CA ILE A 51 8.87 0.37 -4.00
C ILE A 51 8.32 1.58 -3.25
N TRP A 52 7.35 2.29 -3.84
CA TRP A 52 6.65 3.41 -3.23
C TRP A 52 6.04 3.04 -1.88
N SER A 53 5.37 1.89 -1.80
CA SER A 53 4.73 1.40 -0.58
C SER A 53 5.74 1.13 0.53
N ILE A 54 6.91 0.57 0.21
CA ILE A 54 7.99 0.35 1.18
C ILE A 54 8.49 1.69 1.73
N LEU A 55 8.66 2.71 0.87
CA LEU A 55 9.07 4.05 1.29
C LEU A 55 8.02 4.71 2.21
N VAL A 56 6.74 4.58 1.86
CA VAL A 56 5.63 5.07 2.70
C VAL A 56 5.61 4.36 4.04
N LEU A 57 5.71 3.03 4.07
CA LEU A 57 5.75 2.25 5.32
C LEU A 57 6.97 2.61 6.18
N LEU A 58 8.12 2.90 5.57
CA LEU A 58 9.30 3.37 6.29
C LEU A 58 9.06 4.77 6.89
N TYR A 59 8.42 5.68 6.14
CA TYR A 59 8.01 6.99 6.67
C TYR A 59 7.01 6.86 7.82
N VAL A 60 5.93 6.09 7.65
CA VAL A 60 4.87 5.95 8.66
C VAL A 60 5.37 5.18 9.90
N GLY A 61 6.19 4.15 9.72
CA GLY A 61 6.69 3.30 10.81
C GLY A 61 7.86 3.88 11.59
N VAL A 62 8.84 4.51 10.91
CA VAL A 62 10.08 5.00 11.56
C VAL A 62 9.92 6.41 12.14
N THR A 63 9.16 7.28 11.47
CA THR A 63 9.03 8.69 11.88
C THR A 63 8.41 8.90 13.27
N PRO A 64 7.34 8.18 13.70
CA PRO A 64 6.80 8.36 15.06
C PRO A 64 7.74 7.84 16.16
N LEU A 65 8.68 6.95 15.83
CA LEU A 65 9.65 6.40 16.79
C LEU A 65 10.85 7.33 17.02
N TYR A 66 11.31 8.05 15.98
CA TYR A 66 12.57 8.81 16.04
C TYR A 66 12.42 10.32 15.84
N PHE A 67 11.40 10.80 15.13
CA PHE A 67 11.31 12.20 14.69
C PHE A 67 9.91 12.81 14.89
N THR A 68 9.54 13.00 16.16
CA THR A 68 8.27 13.67 16.54
C THR A 68 8.14 15.11 16.02
N ARG A 69 9.25 15.78 15.68
CA ARG A 69 9.24 17.14 15.08
C ARG A 69 8.92 17.18 13.58
N VAL A 70 9.11 16.08 12.85
CA VAL A 70 8.90 16.00 11.38
C VAL A 70 7.64 15.21 11.03
N PHE A 71 6.99 14.61 12.03
CA PHE A 71 5.78 13.83 11.84
C PHE A 71 4.56 14.74 11.59
N HIS A 72 4.21 14.92 10.32
CA HIS A 72 2.95 15.53 9.94
C HIS A 72 1.89 14.45 9.77
N ARG A 73 0.99 14.34 10.75
CA ARG A 73 -0.11 13.37 10.73
C ARG A 73 -0.97 13.44 9.47
N LEU A 74 -1.15 14.63 8.89
CA LEU A 74 -1.85 14.81 7.63
C LEU A 74 -1.07 14.29 6.42
N ALA A 75 0.27 14.38 6.44
CA ALA A 75 1.10 13.85 5.37
C ALA A 75 1.11 12.32 5.40
N SER A 76 1.24 11.71 6.58
CA SER A 76 1.11 10.25 6.78
C SER A 76 -0.21 9.75 6.20
N LEU A 77 -1.32 10.36 6.61
CA LEU A 77 -2.65 10.00 6.13
C LEU A 77 -2.76 10.13 4.60
N ALA A 78 -2.28 11.25 4.02
CA ALA A 78 -2.30 11.45 2.58
C ALA A 78 -1.49 10.39 1.81
N LEU A 79 -0.31 10.01 2.31
CA LEU A 79 0.52 8.98 1.69
C LEU A 79 -0.15 7.60 1.72
N GLU A 80 -0.84 7.27 2.81
CA GLU A 80 -1.61 6.02 2.90
C GLU A 80 -2.79 6.00 1.90
N TRP A 81 -3.52 7.11 1.77
CA TRP A 81 -4.60 7.23 0.78
C TRP A 81 -4.09 7.05 -0.65
N ILE A 82 -2.97 7.70 -0.99
CA ILE A 82 -2.36 7.58 -2.32
C ILE A 82 -1.96 6.13 -2.59
N THR A 83 -1.30 5.50 -1.62
CA THR A 83 -0.85 4.10 -1.72
C THR A 83 -2.03 3.15 -1.89
N MET A 84 -3.11 3.35 -1.11
CA MET A 84 -4.36 2.58 -1.27
C MET A 84 -4.90 2.69 -2.69
N ILE A 85 -5.00 3.92 -3.24
CA ILE A 85 -5.53 4.14 -4.59
C ILE A 85 -4.64 3.48 -5.64
N PHE A 86 -3.31 3.56 -5.49
CA PHE A 86 -2.38 2.93 -6.42
C PHE A 86 -2.50 1.41 -6.44
N TRP A 87 -2.62 0.76 -5.28
CA TRP A 87 -2.86 -0.69 -5.22
C TRP A 87 -4.20 -1.08 -5.86
N PHE A 88 -5.26 -0.30 -5.63
CA PHE A 88 -6.55 -0.58 -6.27
C PHE A 88 -6.47 -0.48 -7.79
N ALA A 89 -5.95 0.65 -8.29
CA ALA A 89 -5.87 0.92 -9.72
C ALA A 89 -4.93 -0.06 -10.42
N GLY A 90 -3.76 -0.34 -9.84
CA GLY A 90 -2.78 -1.28 -10.37
C GLY A 90 -3.32 -2.71 -10.45
N SER A 91 -3.97 -3.18 -9.39
CA SER A 91 -4.52 -4.55 -9.34
C SER A 91 -5.65 -4.73 -10.36
N ILE A 92 -6.52 -3.74 -10.52
CA ILE A 92 -7.59 -3.77 -11.53
C ILE A 92 -7.01 -3.71 -12.95
N ALA A 93 -6.03 -2.83 -13.19
CA ALA A 93 -5.38 -2.72 -14.49
C ALA A 93 -4.70 -4.05 -14.88
N LEU A 94 -3.99 -4.68 -13.94
CA LEU A 94 -3.36 -5.98 -14.14
C LEU A 94 -4.40 -7.09 -14.36
N ALA A 95 -5.52 -7.07 -13.62
CA ALA A 95 -6.60 -8.05 -13.81
C ALA A 95 -7.28 -7.94 -15.18
N VAL A 96 -7.46 -6.73 -15.69
CA VAL A 96 -8.02 -6.49 -17.03
C VAL A 96 -7.02 -6.89 -18.12
N ASP A 97 -5.73 -6.60 -17.93
CA ASP A 97 -4.66 -6.94 -18.88
C ASP A 97 -4.48 -8.45 -19.04
N VAL A 98 -4.61 -9.22 -17.95
CA VAL A 98 -4.57 -10.70 -17.98
C VAL A 98 -5.78 -11.30 -18.69
N GLY A 99 -6.92 -10.61 -18.67
CA GLY A 99 -8.09 -10.98 -19.47
C GLY A 99 -8.78 -12.30 -19.03
N GLY A 100 -9.53 -12.25 -17.91
CA GLY A 100 -10.43 -13.33 -17.48
C GLY A 100 -9.73 -14.59 -16.97
N PRO A 101 -10.48 -15.64 -16.56
CA PRO A 101 -9.90 -16.84 -15.97
C PRO A 101 -9.19 -17.67 -17.05
N VAL A 102 -7.91 -17.42 -17.23
CA VAL A 102 -7.04 -18.22 -18.09
C VAL A 102 -6.64 -19.48 -17.30
N ASN A 103 -6.93 -20.64 -17.87
CA ASN A 103 -6.51 -21.90 -17.27
C ASN A 103 -4.98 -22.00 -17.39
N CYS A 104 -4.24 -21.52 -16.38
CA CYS A 104 -2.79 -21.38 -16.46
C CYS A 104 -2.04 -22.72 -16.63
N GLY A 105 -2.67 -23.88 -16.46
CA GLY A 105 -2.19 -25.19 -16.93
C GLY A 105 -0.80 -25.64 -16.44
N GLY A 106 -0.20 -24.96 -15.44
CA GLY A 106 1.18 -25.17 -14.98
C GLY A 106 2.21 -24.16 -15.49
N ASN A 107 1.81 -23.13 -16.25
CA ASN A 107 2.69 -22.03 -16.65
C ASN A 107 2.99 -21.12 -15.46
N HIS A 108 4.24 -21.15 -14.99
CA HIS A 108 4.73 -20.36 -13.86
C HIS A 108 4.53 -18.85 -14.07
N TYR A 109 4.63 -18.34 -15.30
CA TYR A 109 4.42 -16.93 -15.62
C TYR A 109 2.97 -16.49 -15.36
N CYS A 110 2.02 -17.28 -15.86
CA CYS A 110 0.58 -17.02 -15.71
C CYS A 110 0.16 -17.11 -14.23
N GLY A 111 0.65 -18.12 -13.50
CA GLY A 111 0.40 -18.25 -12.06
C GLY A 111 1.00 -17.12 -11.23
N SER A 112 2.18 -16.61 -11.61
CA SER A 112 2.79 -15.44 -10.95
C SER A 112 1.98 -14.15 -11.18
N LEU A 113 1.38 -13.98 -12.36
CA LEU A 113 0.49 -12.87 -12.67
C LEU A 113 -0.79 -12.91 -11.84
N GLU A 114 -1.46 -14.06 -11.76
CA GLU A 114 -2.64 -14.23 -10.92
C GLU A 114 -2.33 -13.99 -9.44
N ALA A 115 -1.19 -14.50 -8.97
CA ALA A 115 -0.71 -14.24 -7.61
C ALA A 115 -0.49 -12.74 -7.37
N ALA A 116 0.14 -12.01 -8.30
CA ALA A 116 0.35 -10.57 -8.18
C ALA A 116 -0.96 -9.76 -8.16
N ILE A 117 -2.00 -10.23 -8.87
CA ILE A 117 -3.33 -9.61 -8.77
C ILE A 117 -3.90 -9.81 -7.37
N ALA A 118 -3.83 -11.04 -6.84
CA ALA A 118 -4.40 -11.38 -5.53
C ALA A 118 -3.69 -10.64 -4.39
N PHE A 119 -2.36 -10.66 -4.36
CA PHE A 119 -1.56 -9.96 -3.35
C PHE A 119 -1.71 -8.44 -3.48
N GLY A 120 -1.83 -7.89 -4.69
CA GLY A 120 -2.19 -6.49 -4.93
C GLY A 120 -3.51 -6.07 -4.27
N PHE A 121 -4.57 -6.90 -4.36
CA PHE A 121 -5.83 -6.63 -3.65
C PHE A 121 -5.72 -6.77 -2.13
N PHE A 122 -4.90 -7.70 -1.63
CA PHE A 122 -4.65 -7.79 -0.19
C PHE A 122 -3.92 -6.54 0.33
N LEU A 123 -2.97 -6.01 -0.43
CA LEU A 123 -2.31 -4.74 -0.08
C LEU A 123 -3.28 -3.58 -0.12
N TRP A 124 -4.15 -3.49 -1.14
CA TRP A 124 -5.22 -2.50 -1.17
C TRP A 124 -6.08 -2.55 0.10
N ALA A 125 -6.50 -3.74 0.52
CA ALA A 125 -7.31 -3.93 1.72
C ALA A 125 -6.55 -3.53 3.00
N LEU A 126 -5.27 -3.92 3.13
CA LEU A 126 -4.45 -3.55 4.29
C LEU A 126 -4.24 -2.04 4.39
N PHE A 127 -3.89 -1.38 3.29
CA PHE A 127 -3.78 0.08 3.26
C PHE A 127 -5.14 0.76 3.50
N GLY A 128 -6.25 0.18 3.03
CA GLY A 128 -7.59 0.65 3.36
C GLY A 128 -7.90 0.59 4.86
N VAL A 129 -7.50 -0.49 5.54
CA VAL A 129 -7.64 -0.61 7.01
C VAL A 129 -6.80 0.45 7.73
N LEU A 130 -5.55 0.66 7.30
CA LEU A 130 -4.67 1.70 7.87
C LEU A 130 -5.30 3.08 7.73
N VAL A 131 -5.71 3.45 6.51
CA VAL A 131 -6.38 4.71 6.20
C VAL A 131 -7.60 4.94 7.09
N VAL A 132 -8.45 3.92 7.27
CA VAL A 132 -9.67 4.05 8.10
C VAL A 132 -9.31 4.30 9.56
N VAL A 133 -8.35 3.53 10.11
CA VAL A 133 -7.92 3.69 11.51
C VAL A 133 -7.32 5.08 11.72
N ASP A 134 -6.40 5.51 10.86
CA ASP A 134 -5.74 6.81 10.95
C ASP A 134 -6.72 7.98 10.75
N THR A 135 -7.70 7.82 9.87
CA THR A 135 -8.77 8.81 9.66
C THR A 135 -9.63 8.95 10.92
N ILE A 136 -10.08 7.85 11.52
CA ILE A 136 -10.88 7.88 12.75
C ILE A 136 -10.10 8.55 13.88
N GLU A 137 -8.82 8.23 14.00
CA GLU A 137 -7.98 8.78 15.05
C GLU A 137 -7.70 10.28 14.84
N SER A 138 -7.53 10.72 13.59
CA SER A 138 -7.42 12.13 13.20
C SER A 138 -8.70 12.91 13.54
N LEU A 139 -9.87 12.35 13.24
CA LEU A 139 -11.17 12.96 13.56
C LEU A 139 -11.40 13.07 15.07
N ARG A 140 -11.06 12.03 15.84
CA ARG A 140 -11.15 12.06 17.31
C ARG A 140 -10.24 13.13 17.91
N SER A 141 -9.02 13.28 17.39
CA SER A 141 -8.06 14.27 17.88
C SER A 141 -8.55 15.71 17.70
N ARG A 142 -9.28 16.00 16.62
CA ARG A 142 -9.87 17.34 16.37
C ARG A 142 -11.01 17.67 17.34
N GLY A 143 -11.79 16.68 17.77
CA GLY A 143 -12.90 16.87 18.71
C GLY A 143 -12.48 17.32 20.12
N HIS A 144 -11.26 16.97 20.55
CA HIS A 144 -10.73 17.38 21.85
C HIS A 144 -10.27 18.84 21.89
N THR A 145 -9.72 19.37 20.80
CA THR A 145 -9.27 20.78 20.72
C THR A 145 -10.45 21.76 20.78
N VAL A 146 -11.61 21.39 20.22
CA VAL A 146 -12.81 22.25 20.22
C VAL A 146 -13.42 22.41 21.63
N LYS A 147 -13.34 21.39 22.50
CA LYS A 147 -13.90 21.46 23.85
C LYS A 147 -13.11 22.37 24.80
N THR A 148 -11.79 22.48 24.63
CA THR A 148 -10.96 23.35 25.47
C THR A 148 -11.06 24.83 25.06
N GLY A 149 -11.24 25.12 23.77
CA GLY A 149 -11.44 26.50 23.28
C GLY A 149 -12.80 27.10 23.66
N GLY A 150 -13.83 26.27 23.87
CA GLY A 150 -15.16 26.74 24.28
C GLY A 150 -15.28 27.14 25.76
N ILE A 151 -14.36 26.67 26.62
CA ILE A 151 -14.32 27.04 28.04
C ILE A 151 -13.49 28.31 28.28
N ALA A 152 -12.44 28.54 27.47
CA ALA A 152 -11.60 29.73 27.59
C ALA A 152 -12.24 31.04 27.06
N ALA A 153 -13.35 30.96 26.32
CA ALA A 153 -14.10 32.12 25.83
C ALA A 153 -15.23 32.59 26.77
N ARG A 154 -15.27 32.07 28.01
CA ARG A 154 -16.19 32.52 29.07
C ARG A 154 -15.44 32.82 30.36
N VAL A 155 -14.51 33.77 30.33
CA VAL A 155 -14.08 34.52 31.54
C VAL A 155 -13.79 35.95 31.12
#